data_AF-A0A0D7A5S2-F1
#
_entry.id   AF-A0A0D7A5S2-F1
#
_cell.length_a   1.000
_cell.length_b   1.000
_cell.length_c   1.000
_cell.angle_alpha   90.00
_cell.angle_beta   90.00
_cell.angle_gamma   90.00
#
_symmetry.space_group_name_H-M   'P 1'
#
loop_
_entity.id
_entity.type
_entity.pdbx_description
1 polymer ?
#
loop_
_entity_poly.entity_id
_entity_poly.type
_entity_poly.pdbx_seq_one_letter_code
_entity_poly.pdbx_strand_id
1 'polypeptide(L)'
;HWMIDWDVGQDRNNAGPDGQPTTVVRRLQIVQEVGYYHLTNWGPITCHASPDGSTHRFLLGSISCAKRRQLEQIASETEVEEANGSWNCQDWLISVLRRAVRENLLAEEKVSAAIASA
;
A
#
# COMPACT_ATOMS: atom_id res chain seq x y z
N HIS A 1 3.69 -10.13 1.64
CA HIS A 1 3.06 -8.97 2.29
C HIS A 1 2.73 -7.94 1.22
N TRP A 2 1.52 -7.37 1.22
CA TRP A 2 1.09 -6.41 0.20
C TRP A 2 0.90 -5.02 0.81
N MET A 3 1.21 -3.98 0.03
CA MET A 3 1.08 -2.57 0.42
C MET A 3 0.87 -1.68 -0.81
N ILE A 4 0.28 -0.50 -0.61
CA ILE A 4 0.27 0.58 -1.61
C ILE A 4 1.27 1.63 -1.16
N ASP A 5 2.22 1.96 -2.02
CA ASP A 5 3.16 3.05 -1.82
C ASP A 5 2.88 4.19 -2.80
N TRP A 6 2.99 5.41 -2.28
CA TRP A 6 2.94 6.63 -3.07
C TRP A 6 4.23 7.42 -2.86
N ASP A 7 5.02 7.62 -3.92
CA ASP A 7 6.26 8.41 -3.82
C ASP A 7 5.94 9.86 -3.43
N VAL A 8 6.55 10.34 -2.34
CA VAL A 8 6.39 11.71 -1.83
C VAL A 8 7.69 12.50 -1.78
N GLY A 9 8.83 11.86 -2.02
CA GLY A 9 10.11 12.55 -2.13
C GLY A 9 11.32 11.63 -2.00
N GLN A 10 12.46 12.25 -1.73
CA GLN A 10 13.73 11.57 -1.46
C GLN A 10 14.35 12.16 -0.20
N ASP A 11 14.88 11.29 0.66
CA ASP A 11 15.77 11.70 1.74
C ASP A 11 17.21 11.68 1.24
N ARG A 12 17.77 12.87 1.00
CA ARG A 12 19.14 13.06 0.50
C ARG A 12 20.19 12.90 1.58
N ASN A 13 19.80 12.91 2.85
CA ASN A 13 20.73 12.76 3.96
C ASN A 13 20.93 11.29 4.35
N ASN A 14 20.07 10.40 3.82
CA ASN A 14 20.13 8.97 4.07
C ASN A 14 20.27 8.21 2.75
N ALA A 15 21.48 7.72 2.50
CA ALA A 15 21.79 6.91 1.33
C ALA A 15 21.41 5.44 1.58
N GLY A 16 20.74 4.84 0.60
CA GLY A 16 20.43 3.42 0.59
C GLY A 16 21.67 2.55 0.41
N PRO A 17 21.51 1.21 0.39
CA PRO A 17 22.61 0.27 0.20
C PRO A 17 23.40 0.45 -1.11
N ASP A 18 22.78 1.08 -2.11
CA ASP A 18 23.33 1.42 -3.43
C ASP A 18 24.00 2.81 -3.48
N GLY A 19 24.05 3.51 -2.35
CA GLY A 19 24.58 4.87 -2.23
C GLY A 19 23.65 5.96 -2.78
N GLN A 20 22.44 5.62 -3.21
CA GLN A 20 21.46 6.60 -3.72
C GLN A 20 20.57 7.15 -2.61
N PRO A 21 20.03 8.38 -2.73
CA PRO A 21 19.02 8.89 -1.81
C PRO A 21 17.86 7.92 -1.63
N THR A 22 17.43 7.69 -0.40
CA THR A 22 16.31 6.79 -0.13
C THR A 22 14.97 7.43 -0.55
N THR A 23 14.14 6.67 -1.27
CA THR A 23 12.79 7.13 -1.62
C THR A 23 11.92 7.18 -0.38
N VAL A 24 11.21 8.29 -0.17
CA VAL A 24 10.20 8.44 0.87
C VAL A 24 8.83 8.21 0.25
N VAL A 25 8.04 7.33 0.86
CA VAL A 25 6.71 6.93 0.40
C VAL A 25 5.66 7.21 1.46
N ARG A 26 4.45 7.48 1.00
CA ARG A 26 3.23 7.41 1.79
C ARG A 26 2.62 6.02 1.59
N ARG A 27 2.61 5.20 2.63
CA ARG A 27 2.25 3.78 2.61
C ARG A 27 0.88 3.52 3.22
N LEU A 28 0.12 2.64 2.58
CA LEU A 28 -1.10 2.01 3.09
C LEU A 28 -0.89 0.51 3.18
N GLN A 29 -1.12 -0.04 4.37
CA GLN A 29 -1.00 -1.47 4.64
C GLN A 29 -1.74 -1.82 5.94
N ILE A 30 -2.03 -3.10 6.08
CA ILE A 30 -2.33 -3.70 7.39
C ILE A 30 -1.26 -4.72 7.72
N VAL A 31 -0.86 -4.80 9.00
CA VAL A 31 0.21 -5.70 9.44
C VAL A 31 -0.28 -6.56 10.60
N GLN A 32 0.24 -7.79 10.69
CA GLN A 32 0.11 -8.56 11.91
C GLN A 32 1.28 -8.22 12.82
N GLU A 33 0.98 -7.63 13.98
CA GLU A 33 2.00 -7.27 14.95
C GLU A 33 2.55 -8.52 15.65
N VAL A 34 3.84 -8.51 15.97
CA VAL A 34 4.49 -9.63 16.65
C VAL A 34 3.84 -9.85 18.02
N GLY A 35 3.39 -11.07 18.28
CA GLY A 35 2.70 -11.42 19.53
C GLY A 35 1.20 -11.15 19.53
N TYR A 36 0.63 -10.69 18.42
CA TYR A 36 -0.81 -10.45 18.28
C TYR A 36 -1.41 -11.32 17.16
N TYR A 37 -2.65 -11.78 17.38
CA TYR A 37 -3.42 -12.59 16.42
C TYR A 37 -4.39 -11.76 15.57
N HIS A 38 -4.32 -10.43 15.64
CA HIS A 38 -5.12 -9.52 14.84
C HIS A 38 -4.25 -8.76 13.84
N LEU A 39 -4.90 -8.28 12.79
CA LEU A 39 -4.33 -7.36 11.83
C LEU A 39 -4.57 -5.92 12.30
N THR A 40 -3.58 -5.05 12.08
CA THR A 40 -3.61 -3.65 12.51
C THR A 40 -3.51 -2.74 11.30
N ASN A 41 -4.48 -1.82 11.17
CA ASN A 41 -4.43 -0.71 10.24
C ASN A 41 -3.97 0.56 10.98
N TRP A 42 -2.70 0.92 10.82
CA TRP A 42 -2.13 2.14 11.38
C TRP A 42 -2.52 3.41 10.61
N GLY A 43 -3.34 3.26 9.58
CA GLY A 43 -3.64 4.31 8.62
C GLY A 43 -2.43 4.63 7.74
N PRO A 44 -2.47 5.77 7.03
CA PRO A 44 -1.39 6.13 6.13
C PRO A 44 -0.13 6.55 6.90
N ILE A 45 1.01 5.94 6.57
CA ILE A 45 2.30 6.18 7.21
C ILE A 45 3.27 6.78 6.19
N THR A 46 4.10 7.74 6.61
CA THR A 46 5.21 8.24 5.79
C THR A 46 6.48 7.55 6.25
N CYS A 47 7.10 6.78 5.37
CA CYS A 47 8.30 6.00 5.70
C CYS A 47 9.23 5.91 4.48
N HIS A 48 10.40 5.32 4.69
CA HIS A 48 11.30 5.01 3.58
C HIS A 48 10.74 3.81 2.83
N ALA A 49 10.84 3.82 1.49
CA ALA A 49 10.47 2.68 0.67
C ALA A 49 11.27 1.46 1.11
N SER A 50 10.66 0.27 1.01
CA SER A 50 11.34 -0.97 1.37
C SER A 50 12.61 -1.12 0.50
N PRO A 51 13.80 -1.25 1.11
CA PRO A 51 15.08 -1.26 0.38
C PRO A 51 15.38 -2.62 -0.27
N ASP A 52 14.51 -3.61 -0.14
CA ASP A 52 14.78 -4.99 -0.53
C ASP A 52 14.40 -5.25 -2.00
N GLY A 53 15.37 -5.76 -2.76
CA GLY A 53 15.18 -6.17 -4.17
C GLY A 53 14.21 -7.35 -4.36
N SER A 54 13.70 -7.92 -3.26
CA SER A 54 12.65 -8.96 -3.24
C SER A 54 11.24 -8.41 -3.39
N THR A 55 11.02 -7.10 -3.28
CA THR A 55 9.68 -6.53 -3.42
C THR A 55 9.31 -6.35 -4.89
N HIS A 56 8.27 -7.06 -5.36
CA HIS A 56 7.66 -6.83 -6.67
C HIS A 56 6.80 -5.56 -6.65
N ARG A 57 7.06 -4.62 -7.58
CA ARG A 57 6.35 -3.34 -7.67
C ARG A 57 5.54 -3.26 -8.96
N PHE A 58 4.27 -2.88 -8.82
CA PHE A 58 3.35 -2.69 -9.95
C PHE A 58 2.86 -1.23 -9.96
N LEU A 59 3.09 -0.52 -11.07
CA LEU A 59 2.58 0.84 -11.23
C LEU A 59 1.07 0.80 -11.50
N LEU A 60 0.28 1.23 -10.51
CA LEU A 60 -1.18 1.33 -10.65
C LEU A 60 -1.63 2.60 -11.39
N GLY A 61 -0.82 3.66 -11.34
CA GLY A 61 -1.04 4.91 -12.06
C GLY A 61 -0.60 6.15 -11.29
N SER A 62 -0.83 7.31 -11.88
CA SER A 62 -0.60 8.63 -11.26
C SER A 62 -1.94 9.28 -10.94
N ILE A 63 -2.14 9.70 -9.68
CA ILE A 63 -3.37 10.33 -9.21
C ILE A 63 -3.06 11.68 -8.55
N SER A 64 -4.05 12.57 -8.49
CA SER A 64 -3.90 13.85 -7.82
C SER A 64 -3.84 13.70 -6.30
N CYS A 65 -3.36 14.73 -5.60
CA CYS A 65 -3.36 14.73 -4.13
C CYS A 65 -4.78 14.55 -3.53
N ALA A 66 -5.82 15.07 -4.20
CA ALA A 66 -7.20 14.88 -3.80
C ALA A 66 -7.63 13.40 -3.90
N LYS A 67 -7.35 12.74 -5.03
CA LYS A 67 -7.62 11.30 -5.22
C LYS A 67 -6.82 10.44 -4.24
N ARG A 68 -5.59 10.82 -3.92
CA ARG A 68 -4.78 10.15 -2.90
C ARG A 68 -5.46 10.21 -1.53
N ARG A 69 -5.96 11.38 -1.11
CA ARG A 69 -6.69 11.52 0.16
C ARG A 69 -7.97 10.68 0.17
N GLN A 70 -8.67 10.57 -0.96
CA GLN A 70 -9.83 9.67 -1.08
C GLN A 70 -9.41 8.20 -0.93
N LEU A 71 -8.30 7.79 -1.52
CA LEU A 71 -7.75 6.44 -1.33
C LEU A 71 -7.35 6.17 0.13
N GLU A 72 -6.74 7.15 0.79
CA GLU A 72 -6.42 7.07 2.23
C GLU A 72 -7.69 6.91 3.08
N GLN A 73 -8.78 7.59 2.73
CA GLN A 73 -10.08 7.47 3.41
C GLN A 73 -10.74 6.11 3.15
N ILE A 74 -10.68 5.60 1.93
CA ILE A 74 -11.13 4.24 1.60
C ILE A 74 -10.39 3.24 2.48
N ALA A 75 -9.07 3.38 2.61
CA ALA A 75 -8.26 2.48 3.42
C ALA A 75 -8.59 2.57 4.92
N SER A 76 -8.89 3.75 5.47
CA SER A 76 -9.27 3.87 6.88
C SER A 76 -10.65 3.30 7.19
N GLU A 77 -11.58 3.36 6.23
CA GLU A 77 -12.93 2.81 6.34
C GLU A 77 -13.03 1.31 6.02
N THR A 78 -11.99 0.73 5.40
CA THR A 78 -12.01 -0.69 5.05
C THR A 78 -11.78 -1.53 6.30
N GLU A 79 -12.78 -2.33 6.65
CA GLU A 79 -12.77 -3.20 7.83
C GLU A 79 -11.57 -4.13 7.83
N VAL A 80 -11.00 -4.32 9.02
CA VAL A 80 -9.91 -5.25 9.26
C VAL A 80 -10.49 -6.43 10.01
N GLU A 81 -10.69 -7.54 9.31
CA GLU A 81 -11.18 -8.76 9.93
C GLU A 81 -10.07 -9.47 10.73
N GLU A 82 -10.48 -10.20 11.77
CA GLU A 82 -9.58 -11.08 12.50
C GLU A 82 -9.07 -12.19 11.57
N ALA A 83 -7.77 -12.49 11.64
CA ALA A 83 -7.14 -13.46 10.75
C ALA A 83 -7.60 -14.89 11.11
N ASN A 84 -8.77 -15.29 10.59
CA ASN A 84 -9.34 -16.62 10.73
C ASN A 84 -8.71 -17.67 9.78
N GLY A 85 -7.58 -17.33 9.14
CA GLY A 85 -6.89 -18.13 8.13
C GLY A 85 -7.44 -17.98 6.70
N SER A 86 -8.60 -17.35 6.52
CA SER A 86 -9.18 -17.03 5.20
C SER A 86 -8.95 -15.57 4.80
N TRP A 87 -8.88 -14.66 5.77
CA TRP A 87 -8.61 -13.23 5.54
C TRP A 87 -7.19 -12.84 5.94
N ASN A 88 -6.48 -12.13 5.06
CA ASN A 88 -5.13 -11.62 5.32
C ASN A 88 -4.90 -10.22 4.71
N CYS A 89 -3.66 -9.72 4.78
CA CYS A 89 -3.27 -8.40 4.26
C CYS A 89 -3.59 -8.19 2.76
N GLN A 90 -3.59 -9.26 1.96
CA GLN A 90 -3.90 -9.22 0.52
C GLN A 90 -5.39 -8.96 0.31
N ASP A 91 -6.27 -9.66 1.02
CA ASP A 91 -7.73 -9.52 0.89
C ASP A 91 -8.19 -8.10 1.25
N TRP A 92 -7.60 -7.53 2.31
CA TRP A 92 -7.83 -6.14 2.67
C TRP A 92 -7.38 -5.19 1.55
N LEU A 93 -6.17 -5.37 1.01
CA LEU A 93 -5.68 -4.48 -0.04
C LEU A 93 -6.50 -4.62 -1.35
N ILE A 94 -6.94 -5.83 -1.69
CA ILE A 94 -7.84 -6.09 -2.81
C ILE A 94 -9.15 -5.34 -2.61
N SER A 95 -9.70 -5.33 -1.39
CA SER A 95 -10.93 -4.62 -1.06
C SER A 95 -10.79 -3.10 -1.21
N VAL A 96 -9.66 -2.54 -0.73
CA VAL A 96 -9.29 -1.12 -0.94
C VAL A 96 -9.18 -0.81 -2.44
N LEU A 97 -8.45 -1.62 -3.20
CA LEU A 97 -8.24 -1.41 -4.64
C LEU A 97 -9.53 -1.52 -5.45
N ARG A 98 -10.40 -2.50 -5.16
CA ARG A 98 -11.71 -2.64 -5.80
C ARG A 98 -12.61 -1.45 -5.52
N ARG A 99 -12.61 -0.93 -4.28
CA ARG A 99 -13.36 0.29 -3.95
C ARG A 99 -12.77 1.51 -4.66
N ALA A 100 -11.45 1.64 -4.74
CA ALA A 100 -10.78 2.70 -5.47
C ALA A 100 -11.10 2.71 -6.98
N VAL A 101 -11.24 1.54 -7.61
CA VAL A 101 -11.70 1.41 -9.00
C VAL A 101 -13.15 1.88 -9.14
N ARG A 102 -14.07 1.41 -8.28
CA ARG A 102 -15.48 1.84 -8.29
C ARG A 102 -15.64 3.35 -8.14
N GLU A 103 -14.77 3.98 -7.36
CA GLU A 103 -14.74 5.44 -7.15
C GLU A 103 -13.92 6.20 -8.21
N ASN A 104 -13.49 5.54 -9.29
CA ASN A 104 -12.71 6.13 -10.40
C ASN A 104 -11.38 6.76 -9.95
N LEU A 105 -10.77 6.25 -8.88
CA LEU A 105 -9.45 6.68 -8.41
C LEU A 105 -8.34 5.99 -9.20
N LEU A 106 -8.53 4.71 -9.54
CA LEU A 106 -7.59 3.86 -10.26
C LEU A 106 -8.28 3.19 -11.45
N ALA A 107 -7.51 2.85 -12.48
CA ALA A 107 -8.00 2.13 -13.65
C ALA A 107 -8.18 0.64 -13.34
N GLU A 108 -9.34 0.08 -13.70
CA GLU A 108 -9.68 -1.33 -13.45
C GLU A 108 -8.68 -2.29 -14.09
N GLU A 109 -8.21 -1.98 -15.30
CA GLU A 109 -7.28 -2.82 -16.05
C GLU A 109 -5.93 -2.90 -15.33
N LYS A 110 -5.46 -1.78 -14.78
CA LYS A 110 -4.19 -1.72 -14.05
C LYS A 110 -4.27 -2.47 -12.73
N VAL A 111 -5.36 -2.30 -11.99
CA VAL A 111 -5.58 -2.98 -10.71
C VAL A 111 -5.74 -4.49 -10.93
N SER A 112 -6.53 -4.91 -11.90
CA SER A 112 -6.75 -6.33 -12.20
C SER A 112 -5.46 -7.03 -12.64
N ALA A 113 -4.67 -6.38 -13.49
CA ALA A 113 -3.38 -6.91 -13.92
C ALA A 113 -2.38 -7.02 -12.75
N ALA A 114 -2.34 -6.03 -11.85
CA ALA A 114 -1.48 -6.07 -10.67
C ALA A 114 -1.88 -7.20 -9.71
N ILE A 115 -3.18 -7.35 -9.40
CA ILE A 115 -3.68 -8.42 -8.51
C ILE A 115 -3.38 -9.81 -9.11
N ALA A 116 -3.54 -9.99 -10.42
CA ALA A 116 -3.30 -11.28 -11.08
C ALA A 116 -1.81 -11.66 -11.17
N SER A 117 -0.90 -10.68 -11.05
CA SER A 117 0.55 -10.89 -11.21
C SER A 117 1.32 -10.91 -9.88
N ALA A 118 0.65 -10.66 -8.75
CA ALA A 118 1.25 -10.39 -7.44
C ALA A 118 1.33 -11.62 -6.52
#